data_AF-A0A1B8ZZB8-F1
#
_entry.id   AF-A0A1B8ZZB8-F1
#
_cell.length_a   1.000
_cell.length_b   1.000
_cell.length_c   1.000
_cell.angle_alpha   90.00
_cell.angle_beta   90.00
_cell.angle_gamma   90.00
#
_symmetry.space_group_name_H-M   'P 1'
#
loop_
_entity.id
_entity.type
_entity.pdbx_description
1 polymer ?
#
loop_
_entity_poly.entity_id
_entity_poly.type
_entity_poly.pdbx_seq_one_letter_code
_entity_poly.pdbx_strand_id
1 'polypeptide(L)'
;MEDGFYIKDKKLYYNQKNIALGMPVDQFVDALGKYDRKVEYSTGGGEHSDWFWTKKMFKASTSTNESGQEIIILAKMRIDEETGKPVEDYNGEYKEFPNINDVIKMYGKYDSISIDKSSARTSTFYVWDKLGINAAEANGVISTVNLYPLHVLKTMDLDLATGKTFYDGAGNAQLTQEMLEDRKNDKAIFDRMPKQEFKGKFSYNGNTIDFSKIGNTDWNNVVSGLKISGSDFDPAGDSENWSREIRESYDLYITINRFSNAEESGKLSIKKIGKYDTVGDISIWQHNTDEDRK
;
A
#
# COMPACT_ATOMS: atom_id res chain seq x y z
N MET A 1 -10.19 -0.05 34.83
CA MET A 1 -8.96 0.18 34.04
C MET A 1 -9.28 -0.23 32.61
N GLU A 2 -9.08 0.67 31.65
CA GLU A 2 -9.32 0.35 30.23
C GLU A 2 -8.09 -0.37 29.68
N ASP A 3 -8.30 -1.62 29.26
CA ASP A 3 -7.30 -2.47 28.61
C ASP A 3 -7.58 -2.50 27.11
N GLY A 4 -6.53 -2.61 26.30
CA GLY A 4 -6.60 -2.52 24.85
C GLY A 4 -6.36 -1.09 24.32
N PHE A 5 -6.76 -0.86 23.07
CA PHE A 5 -6.67 0.43 22.42
C PHE A 5 -7.87 1.29 22.80
N TYR A 6 -7.64 2.55 23.13
CA TYR A 6 -8.73 3.49 23.34
C TYR A 6 -8.36 4.91 22.92
N ILE A 7 -9.38 5.61 22.45
CA ILE A 7 -9.30 7.02 22.08
C ILE A 7 -10.17 7.79 23.05
N LYS A 8 -9.53 8.75 23.72
CA LYS A 8 -10.17 9.62 24.70
C LYS A 8 -9.46 10.96 24.74
N ASP A 9 -10.23 12.04 24.85
CA ASP A 9 -9.70 13.40 24.91
C ASP A 9 -8.74 13.70 23.73
N LYS A 10 -9.11 13.27 22.51
CA LYS A 10 -8.33 13.40 21.26
C LYS A 10 -6.95 12.74 21.28
N LYS A 11 -6.73 11.76 22.15
CA LYS A 11 -5.45 11.05 22.30
C LYS A 11 -5.65 9.55 22.18
N LEU A 12 -4.61 8.88 21.69
CA LEU A 12 -4.55 7.44 21.55
C LEU A 12 -3.81 6.82 22.74
N TYR A 13 -4.33 5.70 23.24
CA TYR A 13 -3.73 4.99 24.35
C TYR A 13 -3.75 3.47 24.11
N TYR A 14 -2.80 2.79 24.75
CA TYR A 14 -2.77 1.34 24.87
C TYR A 14 -2.50 0.94 26.33
N ASN A 15 -3.39 0.16 26.95
CA ASN A 15 -3.28 -0.28 28.35
C ASN A 15 -2.89 0.87 29.31
N GLN A 16 -3.57 2.02 29.17
CA GLN A 16 -3.36 3.27 29.93
C GLN A 16 -2.12 4.09 29.60
N LYS A 17 -1.23 3.59 28.74
CA LYS A 17 -0.09 4.38 28.25
C LYS A 17 -0.53 5.20 27.05
N ASN A 18 -0.25 6.50 27.08
CA ASN A 18 -0.43 7.35 25.91
C ASN A 18 0.57 6.89 24.84
N ILE A 19 0.06 6.59 23.64
CA ILE A 19 0.87 6.29 22.46
C ILE A 19 0.49 7.30 21.40
N ALA A 20 1.47 7.98 20.82
CA ALA A 20 1.24 9.00 19.81
C ALA A 20 1.82 8.54 18.47
N LEU A 21 1.10 8.81 17.39
CA LEU A 21 1.74 8.85 16.08
C LEU A 21 2.79 9.97 16.08
N GLY A 22 3.89 9.77 15.36
CA GLY A 22 5.06 10.63 15.39
C GLY A 22 6.01 10.39 16.57
N MET A 23 5.72 9.45 17.48
CA MET A 23 6.66 9.11 18.55
C MET A 23 7.80 8.21 18.05
N PRO A 24 9.00 8.30 18.67
CA PRO A 24 10.11 7.39 18.35
C PRO A 24 9.74 5.92 18.58
N VAL A 25 10.28 5.05 17.73
CA VAL A 25 10.01 3.59 17.78
C VAL A 25 10.25 3.02 19.17
N ASP A 26 11.36 3.37 19.83
CA ASP A 26 11.71 2.82 21.14
C ASP A 26 10.66 3.14 22.21
N GLN A 27 10.11 4.36 22.19
CA GLN A 27 9.05 4.75 23.13
C GLN A 27 7.73 4.01 22.85
N PHE A 28 7.43 3.76 21.57
CA PHE A 28 6.27 2.96 21.19
C PHE A 28 6.42 1.49 21.63
N VAL A 29 7.62 0.93 21.47
CA VAL A 29 7.97 -0.42 21.94
C VAL A 29 7.91 -0.53 23.47
N ASP A 30 8.32 0.50 24.21
CA ASP A 30 8.16 0.53 25.68
C ASP A 30 6.69 0.54 26.12
N ALA A 31 5.79 1.05 25.27
CA ALA A 31 4.37 1.05 25.54
C ALA A 31 3.70 -0.30 25.26
N LEU A 32 3.94 -0.88 24.07
CA LEU A 32 3.31 -2.12 23.61
C LEU A 32 4.06 -3.40 24.04
N GLY A 33 5.32 -3.27 24.46
CA GLY A 33 6.25 -4.38 24.60
C GLY A 33 7.01 -4.67 23.30
N LYS A 34 8.03 -5.55 23.40
CA LYS A 34 8.88 -5.91 22.25
C LYS A 34 8.06 -6.56 21.13
N TYR A 35 8.26 -6.08 19.90
CA TYR A 35 7.69 -6.67 18.68
C TYR A 35 8.24 -8.08 18.43
N ASP A 36 7.46 -8.91 17.73
CA ASP A 36 7.87 -10.27 17.36
C ASP A 36 8.79 -10.27 16.14
N ARG A 37 8.54 -9.38 15.17
CA ARG A 37 9.31 -9.26 13.92
C ARG A 37 9.47 -7.82 13.47
N LYS A 38 10.61 -7.54 12.83
CA LYS A 38 10.84 -6.33 12.02
C LYS A 38 10.85 -6.75 10.57
N VAL A 39 10.10 -6.05 9.73
CA VAL A 39 9.98 -6.32 8.30
C VAL A 39 10.37 -5.06 7.56
N GLU A 40 11.34 -5.18 6.66
CA GLU A 40 11.80 -4.08 5.82
C GLU A 40 11.60 -4.50 4.38
N TYR A 41 10.99 -3.64 3.58
CA TYR A 41 10.94 -3.81 2.15
C TYR A 41 11.28 -2.50 1.46
N SER A 42 11.85 -2.61 0.28
CA SER A 42 12.17 -1.47 -0.57
C SER A 42 11.31 -1.56 -1.82
N THR A 43 10.48 -0.54 -2.06
CA THR A 43 9.70 -0.42 -3.30
C THR A 43 10.32 0.62 -4.22
N GLY A 44 10.25 0.33 -5.53
CA GLY A 44 10.78 1.20 -6.57
C GLY A 44 12.30 1.38 -6.51
N GLY A 45 12.74 2.50 -7.08
CA GLY A 45 14.13 2.76 -7.36
C GLY A 45 14.50 2.25 -8.75
N GLY A 46 15.20 3.09 -9.51
CA GLY A 46 15.53 2.80 -10.89
C GLY A 46 16.30 3.94 -11.54
N GLU A 47 16.95 3.61 -12.64
CA GLU A 47 17.63 4.57 -13.50
C GLU A 47 16.91 4.55 -14.85
N HIS A 48 16.27 5.66 -15.22
CA HIS A 48 15.71 5.85 -16.54
C HIS A 48 16.69 6.70 -17.35
N SER A 49 17.12 6.20 -18.50
CA SER A 49 18.03 6.94 -19.38
C SER A 49 17.34 7.30 -20.69
N ASP A 50 17.45 8.58 -21.04
CA ASP A 50 17.01 9.12 -22.32
C ASP A 50 18.22 9.64 -23.11
N TRP A 51 18.40 9.16 -24.33
CA TRP A 51 19.42 9.60 -25.27
C TRP A 51 18.80 10.39 -26.42
N PHE A 52 19.34 11.57 -26.70
CA PHE A 52 18.77 12.49 -27.68
C PHE A 52 19.71 12.69 -28.86
N TRP A 53 19.21 12.45 -30.06
CA TRP A 53 19.80 12.93 -31.31
C TRP A 53 18.98 14.12 -31.79
N THR A 54 19.16 15.27 -31.15
CA THR A 54 18.35 16.48 -31.39
C THR A 54 18.45 16.95 -32.84
N LYS A 55 19.63 16.81 -33.47
CA LYS A 55 19.81 17.17 -34.88
C LYS A 55 19.10 16.22 -35.84
N LYS A 56 18.88 14.97 -35.42
CA LYS A 56 18.21 13.94 -36.23
C LYS A 56 16.74 13.74 -35.81
N MET A 57 16.27 14.47 -34.81
CA MET A 57 14.92 14.39 -34.26
C MET A 57 14.56 12.97 -33.79
N PHE A 58 15.45 12.34 -33.00
CA PHE A 58 15.18 11.06 -32.35
C PHE A 58 15.49 11.10 -30.86
N LYS A 59 14.71 10.34 -30.09
CA LYS A 59 14.92 10.03 -28.68
C LYS A 59 14.98 8.52 -28.53
N ALA A 60 15.95 8.01 -27.77
CA ALA A 60 15.94 6.64 -27.30
C ALA A 60 15.73 6.60 -25.80
N SER A 61 14.93 5.68 -25.29
CA SER A 61 14.62 5.56 -23.86
C SER A 61 14.79 4.12 -23.40
N THR A 62 15.29 3.91 -22.18
CA THR A 62 15.23 2.59 -21.53
C THR A 62 13.77 2.20 -21.27
N SER A 63 13.40 0.99 -21.63
CA SER A 63 12.08 0.40 -21.40
C SER A 63 12.20 -1.09 -21.09
N THR A 64 11.08 -1.73 -20.80
CA THR A 64 11.00 -3.17 -20.56
C THR A 64 9.97 -3.75 -21.52
N ASN A 65 10.34 -4.81 -22.24
CA ASN A 65 9.41 -5.49 -23.14
C ASN A 65 8.41 -6.37 -22.36
N GLU A 66 7.46 -6.97 -23.07
CA GLU A 66 6.42 -7.83 -22.46
C GLU A 66 6.99 -9.02 -21.66
N SER A 67 8.20 -9.48 -22.00
CA SER A 67 8.89 -10.58 -21.31
C SER A 67 9.69 -10.15 -20.07
N GLY A 68 9.66 -8.87 -19.70
CA GLY A 68 10.41 -8.35 -18.55
C GLY A 68 11.90 -8.08 -18.85
N GLN A 69 12.31 -8.09 -20.12
CA GLN A 69 13.69 -7.81 -20.53
C GLN A 69 13.84 -6.31 -20.79
N GLU A 70 14.91 -5.70 -20.27
CA GLU A 70 15.28 -4.33 -20.58
C GLU A 70 15.63 -4.19 -22.07
N ILE A 71 15.03 -3.19 -22.71
CA ILE A 71 15.20 -2.84 -24.12
C ILE A 71 15.35 -1.32 -24.27
N ILE A 72 15.74 -0.90 -25.47
CA ILE A 72 15.76 0.51 -25.87
C ILE A 72 14.66 0.77 -26.89
N ILE A 73 13.82 1.77 -26.63
CA ILE A 73 12.81 2.24 -27.57
C ILE A 73 13.34 3.51 -28.23
N LEU A 74 13.48 3.50 -29.56
CA LEU A 74 13.81 4.67 -30.36
C LEU A 74 12.53 5.25 -30.96
N ALA A 75 12.18 6.46 -30.57
CA ALA A 75 11.04 7.22 -31.09
C ALA A 75 11.50 8.44 -31.88
N LYS A 76 10.68 8.84 -32.86
CA LYS A 76 10.83 10.14 -33.52
C LYS A 76 10.41 11.25 -32.55
N MET A 77 11.05 12.40 -32.72
CA MET A 77 10.66 13.63 -32.06
C MET A 77 9.98 14.55 -33.07
N ARG A 78 9.02 15.34 -32.60
CA ARG A 78 8.42 16.46 -33.33
C ARG A 78 8.76 17.77 -32.63
N ILE A 79 8.57 18.89 -33.32
CA ILE A 79 8.65 20.20 -32.69
C ILE A 79 7.29 20.50 -32.08
N ASP A 80 7.29 20.83 -30.79
CA ASP A 80 6.11 21.32 -30.11
C ASP A 80 5.76 22.74 -30.60
N GLU A 81 4.51 22.96 -31.00
CA GLU A 81 4.08 24.20 -31.64
C GLU A 81 4.04 25.39 -30.67
N GLU A 82 3.78 25.14 -29.38
CA GLU A 82 3.69 26.18 -28.35
C GLU A 82 5.08 26.59 -27.84
N THR A 83 5.94 25.62 -27.57
CA THR A 83 7.24 25.85 -26.93
C THR A 83 8.41 25.91 -27.92
N GLY A 84 8.21 25.47 -29.16
CA GLY A 84 9.25 25.38 -30.18
C GLY A 84 10.34 24.35 -29.89
N LYS A 85 10.14 23.48 -28.89
CA LYS A 85 11.13 22.50 -28.45
C LYS A 85 10.87 21.11 -29.04
N PRO A 86 11.91 20.29 -29.27
CA PRO A 86 11.72 18.88 -29.60
C PRO A 86 10.99 18.15 -28.46
N VAL A 87 9.89 17.49 -28.78
CA VAL A 87 9.10 16.62 -27.90
C VAL A 87 8.88 15.27 -28.58
N GLU A 88 8.53 14.25 -27.80
CA GLU A 88 8.25 12.92 -28.33
C GLU A 88 7.02 12.94 -29.24
N ASP A 89 7.11 12.27 -30.40
CA ASP A 89 5.98 12.09 -31.29
C ASP A 89 5.18 10.85 -30.89
N TYR A 90 4.21 11.04 -29.99
CA TYR A 90 3.35 9.96 -29.48
C TYR A 90 2.48 9.26 -30.54
N ASN A 91 2.37 9.83 -31.75
CA ASN A 91 1.69 9.21 -32.88
C ASN A 91 2.66 8.50 -33.85
N GLY A 92 3.96 8.58 -33.59
CA GLY A 92 5.00 8.00 -34.43
C GLY A 92 5.22 6.51 -34.14
N GLU A 93 5.64 5.77 -35.17
CA GLU A 93 6.18 4.42 -34.99
C GLU A 93 7.49 4.47 -34.18
N TYR A 94 7.62 3.56 -33.21
CA TYR A 94 8.85 3.34 -32.46
C TYR A 94 9.58 2.08 -32.95
N LYS A 95 10.88 2.01 -32.66
CA LYS A 95 11.71 0.83 -32.93
C LYS A 95 12.35 0.34 -31.66
N GLU A 96 12.30 -0.96 -31.44
CA GLU A 96 12.96 -1.61 -30.31
C GLU A 96 14.37 -2.07 -30.67
N PHE A 97 15.29 -1.90 -29.73
CA PHE A 97 16.66 -2.38 -29.81
C PHE A 97 17.04 -3.11 -28.52
N PRO A 98 17.89 -4.15 -28.57
CA PRO A 98 18.30 -4.86 -27.36
C PRO A 98 19.15 -4.02 -26.40
N ASN A 99 19.82 -2.97 -26.89
CA ASN A 99 20.70 -2.12 -26.09
C ASN A 99 21.02 -0.82 -26.86
N ILE A 100 21.56 0.17 -26.14
CA ILE A 100 21.88 1.48 -26.71
C ILE A 100 23.05 1.44 -27.71
N ASN A 101 23.97 0.49 -27.57
CA ASN A 101 25.11 0.37 -28.49
C ASN A 101 24.66 0.04 -29.91
N ASP A 102 23.57 -0.73 -30.07
CA ASP A 102 23.02 -1.05 -31.38
C ASP A 102 22.39 0.19 -32.03
N VAL A 103 21.71 1.03 -31.25
CA VAL A 103 21.25 2.35 -31.73
C VAL A 103 22.43 3.22 -32.14
N ILE A 104 23.49 3.29 -31.33
CA ILE A 104 24.69 4.10 -31.62
C ILE A 104 25.41 3.61 -32.89
N LYS A 105 25.48 2.30 -33.13
CA LYS A 105 26.06 1.75 -34.37
C LYS A 105 25.29 2.21 -35.61
N MET A 106 23.97 2.30 -35.54
CA MET A 106 23.11 2.69 -36.67
C MET A 106 23.01 4.20 -36.85
N TYR A 107 22.88 4.94 -35.75
CA TYR A 107 22.54 6.36 -35.76
C TYR A 107 23.70 7.26 -35.33
N GLY A 108 24.86 6.70 -35.02
CA GLY A 108 25.99 7.43 -34.46
C GLY A 108 25.77 7.81 -32.99
N LYS A 109 26.76 8.48 -32.38
CA LYS A 109 26.65 8.93 -30.99
C LYS A 109 25.57 10.01 -30.83
N TYR A 110 24.81 9.95 -29.73
CA TYR A 110 23.80 10.93 -29.36
C TYR A 110 24.42 12.30 -29.03
N ASP A 111 23.61 13.36 -29.13
CA ASP A 111 24.00 14.73 -28.81
C ASP A 111 23.97 15.00 -27.29
N SER A 112 22.99 14.42 -26.57
CA SER A 112 22.86 14.56 -25.12
C SER A 112 22.20 13.33 -24.48
N ILE A 113 22.35 13.20 -23.16
CA ILE A 113 21.73 12.16 -22.33
C ILE A 113 21.08 12.81 -21.10
N SER A 114 19.88 12.34 -20.74
CA SER A 114 19.26 12.60 -19.44
C SER A 114 19.20 11.29 -18.66
N ILE A 115 19.51 11.34 -17.36
CA ILE A 115 19.44 10.18 -16.48
C ILE A 115 18.62 10.58 -15.25
N ASP A 116 17.43 10.02 -15.15
CA ASP A 116 16.56 10.20 -13.99
C ASP A 116 16.73 9.02 -13.04
N LYS A 117 17.18 9.33 -11.81
CA LYS A 117 17.35 8.34 -10.75
C LYS A 117 16.26 8.53 -9.72
N SER A 118 15.47 7.49 -9.51
CA SER A 118 14.60 7.41 -8.34
C SER A 118 15.31 6.64 -7.24
N SER A 119 15.35 7.18 -6.03
CA SER A 119 15.78 6.44 -4.85
C SER A 119 14.71 5.42 -4.48
N ALA A 120 15.13 4.20 -4.17
CA ALA A 120 14.20 3.20 -3.64
C ALA A 120 13.61 3.71 -2.32
N ARG A 121 12.31 3.53 -2.12
CA ARG A 121 11.62 3.88 -0.87
C ARG A 121 11.67 2.67 0.03
N THR A 122 12.40 2.76 1.13
CA THR A 122 12.38 1.73 2.17
C THR A 122 11.24 2.01 3.14
N SER A 123 10.46 0.97 3.45
CA SER A 123 9.43 1.03 4.47
C SER A 123 9.72 -0.03 5.52
N THR A 124 9.63 0.37 6.78
CA THR A 124 9.89 -0.48 7.95
C THR A 124 8.58 -0.73 8.69
N PHE A 125 8.32 -1.99 9.04
CA PHE A 125 7.18 -2.40 9.83
C PHE A 125 7.65 -3.18 11.06
N TYR A 126 7.10 -2.82 12.22
CA TYR A 126 7.24 -3.55 13.47
C TYR A 126 5.96 -4.35 13.69
N VAL A 127 6.07 -5.66 13.87
CA VAL A 127 4.92 -6.57 13.89
C VAL A 127 4.84 -7.30 15.22
N TRP A 128 3.68 -7.18 15.88
CA TRP A 128 3.30 -7.96 17.05
C TRP A 128 2.34 -9.06 16.61
N ASP A 129 2.90 -10.20 16.20
CA ASP A 129 2.19 -11.35 15.65
C ASP A 129 1.08 -11.83 16.60
N LYS A 130 1.35 -11.88 17.91
CA LYS A 130 0.38 -12.36 18.91
C LYS A 130 -0.71 -11.34 19.24
N LEU A 131 -0.41 -10.05 19.10
CA LEU A 131 -1.41 -9.00 19.36
C LEU A 131 -2.29 -8.76 18.14
N GLY A 132 -1.87 -9.18 16.94
CA GLY A 132 -2.59 -8.90 15.70
C GLY A 132 -2.42 -7.46 15.24
N ILE A 133 -1.23 -6.89 15.45
CA ILE A 133 -0.93 -5.47 15.19
C ILE A 133 0.38 -5.32 14.42
N ASN A 134 0.45 -4.36 13.50
CA ASN A 134 1.72 -3.81 13.03
C ASN A 134 1.76 -2.29 13.17
N ALA A 135 2.97 -1.73 13.14
CA ALA A 135 3.18 -0.30 13.07
C ALA A 135 4.19 0.01 11.97
N ALA A 136 3.86 0.99 11.12
CA ALA A 136 4.74 1.51 10.09
C ALA A 136 5.64 2.60 10.67
N GLU A 137 6.91 2.60 10.26
CA GLU A 137 7.87 3.64 10.60
C GLU A 137 8.24 4.43 9.34
N ALA A 138 8.31 5.74 9.53
CA ALA A 138 8.82 6.69 8.56
C ALA A 138 9.66 7.74 9.29
N ASN A 139 10.87 8.02 8.78
CA ASN A 139 11.77 9.05 9.32
C ASN A 139 12.07 8.90 10.82
N GLY A 140 12.20 7.66 11.30
CA GLY A 140 12.55 7.32 12.68
C GLY A 140 11.37 7.36 13.66
N VAL A 141 10.15 7.61 13.18
CA VAL A 141 8.94 7.72 14.02
C VAL A 141 7.82 6.81 13.53
N ILE A 142 6.92 6.42 14.43
CA ILE A 142 5.74 5.62 14.08
C ILE A 142 4.73 6.50 13.35
N SER A 143 4.46 6.21 12.08
CA SER A 143 3.53 6.98 11.25
C SER A 143 2.12 6.41 11.25
N THR A 144 1.99 5.09 11.43
CA THR A 144 0.73 4.37 11.30
C THR A 144 0.74 3.15 12.19
N VAL A 145 -0.41 2.83 12.78
CA VAL A 145 -0.64 1.60 13.54
C VAL A 145 -1.84 0.90 12.94
N ASN A 146 -1.69 -0.37 12.57
CA ASN A 146 -2.77 -1.17 12.00
C ASN A 146 -3.09 -2.34 12.93
N LEU A 147 -4.38 -2.51 13.23
CA LEU A 147 -4.93 -3.65 13.93
C LEU A 147 -5.68 -4.52 12.93
N TYR A 148 -5.51 -5.84 13.01
CA TYR A 148 -6.10 -6.77 12.02
C TYR A 148 -7.05 -7.76 12.67
N PRO A 149 -8.33 -7.38 12.92
CA PRO A 149 -9.33 -8.31 13.46
C PRO A 149 -9.61 -9.50 12.55
N LEU A 150 -9.39 -9.34 11.24
CA LEU A 150 -9.55 -10.38 10.23
C LEU A 150 -8.19 -10.66 9.56
N HIS A 151 -7.80 -11.93 9.51
CA HIS A 151 -6.52 -12.32 8.92
C HIS A 151 -6.51 -12.09 7.39
N VAL A 152 -5.39 -11.62 6.84
CA VAL A 152 -5.26 -11.26 5.40
C VAL A 152 -5.67 -12.37 4.43
N LEU A 153 -5.40 -13.64 4.75
CA LEU A 153 -5.81 -14.78 3.93
C LEU A 153 -7.32 -15.01 3.85
N LYS A 154 -8.10 -14.33 4.68
CA LYS A 154 -9.57 -14.31 4.61
C LYS A 154 -10.08 -13.13 3.77
N THR A 155 -9.21 -12.18 3.43
CA THR A 155 -9.52 -10.98 2.64
C THR A 155 -8.82 -10.96 1.28
N MET A 156 -7.85 -11.85 1.06
CA MET A 156 -7.09 -11.96 -0.19
C MET A 156 -6.96 -13.43 -0.60
N ASP A 157 -7.12 -13.70 -1.90
CA ASP A 157 -6.74 -14.99 -2.47
C ASP A 157 -5.23 -14.98 -2.73
N LEU A 158 -4.45 -15.38 -1.73
CA LEU A 158 -2.98 -15.40 -1.78
C LEU A 158 -2.46 -16.80 -1.41
N ASP A 159 -1.63 -17.38 -2.28
CA ASP A 159 -0.86 -18.58 -2.03
C ASP A 159 0.46 -18.18 -1.35
N LEU A 160 0.62 -18.55 -0.07
CA LEU A 160 1.79 -18.16 0.72
C LEU A 160 3.11 -18.80 0.25
N ALA A 161 3.05 -19.95 -0.43
CA ALA A 161 4.25 -20.64 -0.88
C ALA A 161 4.81 -20.00 -2.16
N THR A 162 3.91 -19.50 -3.01
CA THR A 162 4.26 -19.01 -4.34
C THR A 162 4.06 -17.50 -4.51
N GLY A 163 3.40 -16.83 -3.55
CA GLY A 163 2.99 -15.44 -3.62
C GLY A 163 1.90 -15.18 -4.67
N LYS A 164 1.26 -16.24 -5.18
CA LYS A 164 0.31 -16.16 -6.30
C LYS A 164 -1.10 -15.82 -5.84
N THR A 165 -1.87 -15.14 -6.69
CA THR A 165 -3.28 -14.81 -6.44
C THR A 165 -4.24 -15.47 -7.43
N PHE A 166 -5.55 -15.25 -7.25
CA PHE A 166 -6.54 -15.79 -8.21
C PHE A 166 -6.38 -15.19 -9.62
N TYR A 167 -5.87 -13.97 -9.73
CA TYR A 167 -5.61 -13.30 -11.01
C TYR A 167 -4.55 -14.03 -11.83
N ASP A 168 -3.60 -14.75 -11.19
CA ASP A 168 -2.60 -15.55 -11.89
C ASP A 168 -3.18 -16.75 -12.66
N GLY A 169 -4.39 -17.21 -12.30
CA GLY A 169 -5.08 -18.34 -12.93
C GLY A 169 -6.05 -17.94 -14.04
N ALA A 170 -6.34 -16.65 -14.18
CA ALA A 170 -7.23 -16.11 -15.20
C ALA A 170 -6.52 -16.07 -16.57
N GLY A 171 -6.45 -17.21 -17.25
CA GLY A 171 -6.32 -17.24 -18.71
C GLY A 171 -4.97 -17.60 -19.33
N ASN A 172 -4.13 -18.45 -18.72
CA ASN A 172 -2.85 -18.90 -19.32
C ASN A 172 -1.94 -17.76 -19.83
N ALA A 173 -2.10 -16.54 -19.30
CA ALA A 173 -1.32 -15.39 -19.70
C ALA A 173 0.13 -15.54 -19.21
N GLN A 174 1.09 -15.21 -20.06
CA GLN A 174 2.49 -15.12 -19.64
C GLN A 174 2.62 -14.05 -18.55
N LEU A 175 3.55 -14.24 -17.62
CA LEU A 175 3.78 -13.32 -16.52
C LEU A 175 4.32 -12.00 -17.06
N THR A 176 3.51 -10.95 -17.02
CA THR A 176 3.94 -9.60 -17.35
C THR A 176 4.75 -9.00 -16.20
N GLN A 177 5.54 -7.96 -16.46
CA GLN A 177 6.27 -7.25 -15.41
C GLN A 177 5.33 -6.63 -14.36
N GLU A 178 4.14 -6.18 -14.77
CA GLU A 178 3.07 -5.72 -13.89
C GLU A 178 2.68 -6.81 -12.88
N MET A 179 2.41 -8.03 -13.36
CA MET A 179 2.11 -9.17 -12.49
C MET A 179 3.28 -9.54 -11.56
N LEU A 180 4.53 -9.32 -11.98
CA LEU A 180 5.71 -9.56 -11.15
C LEU A 180 5.90 -8.48 -10.06
N GLU A 181 5.61 -7.22 -10.37
CA GLU A 181 5.61 -6.14 -9.38
C GLU A 181 4.44 -6.27 -8.40
N ASP A 182 3.26 -6.66 -8.87
CA ASP A 182 2.12 -7.00 -8.02
C ASP A 182 2.46 -8.09 -7.01
N ARG A 183 3.18 -9.14 -7.43
CA ARG A 183 3.67 -10.17 -6.51
C ARG A 183 4.62 -9.67 -5.45
N LYS A 184 5.51 -8.73 -5.78
CA LYS A 184 6.41 -8.13 -4.79
C LYS A 184 5.58 -7.34 -3.77
N ASN A 185 4.56 -6.63 -4.23
CA ASN A 185 3.64 -5.88 -3.38
C ASN A 185 2.81 -6.82 -2.48
N ASP A 186 2.23 -7.89 -3.04
CA ASP A 186 1.45 -8.88 -2.30
C ASP A 186 2.28 -9.57 -1.22
N LYS A 187 3.52 -9.96 -1.56
CA LYS A 187 4.45 -10.53 -0.58
C LYS A 187 4.79 -9.53 0.51
N ALA A 188 5.05 -8.27 0.17
CA ALA A 188 5.33 -7.22 1.14
C ALA A 188 4.13 -6.98 2.09
N ILE A 189 2.91 -6.99 1.55
CA ILE A 189 1.66 -6.91 2.32
C ILE A 189 1.56 -8.09 3.28
N PHE A 190 1.80 -9.32 2.81
CA PHE A 190 1.74 -10.50 3.66
C PHE A 190 2.81 -10.48 4.75
N ASP A 191 4.05 -10.14 4.42
CA ASP A 191 5.16 -10.20 5.38
C ASP A 191 4.95 -9.25 6.56
N ARG A 192 4.37 -8.05 6.31
CA ARG A 192 4.03 -7.07 7.35
C ARG A 192 2.75 -7.40 8.12
N MET A 193 1.91 -8.31 7.64
CA MET A 193 0.69 -8.72 8.34
C MET A 193 1.05 -9.56 9.58
N PRO A 194 0.34 -9.36 10.71
CA PRO A 194 0.46 -10.21 11.88
C PRO A 194 -0.05 -11.63 11.59
N LYS A 195 0.57 -12.62 12.24
CA LYS A 195 0.15 -14.04 12.10
C LYS A 195 -1.13 -14.41 12.84
N GLN A 196 -1.59 -13.57 13.78
CA GLN A 196 -2.85 -13.78 14.48
C GLN A 196 -3.77 -12.58 14.30
N GLU A 197 -5.07 -12.85 14.40
CA GLU A 197 -6.08 -11.81 14.40
C GLU A 197 -6.02 -11.00 15.71
N PHE A 198 -6.26 -9.70 15.61
CA PHE A 198 -6.50 -8.85 16.75
C PHE A 198 -7.78 -9.29 17.45
N LYS A 199 -7.65 -9.69 18.71
CA LYS A 199 -8.78 -10.06 19.60
C LYS A 199 -8.86 -9.15 20.83
N GLY A 200 -8.21 -8.00 20.80
CA GLY A 200 -8.22 -7.03 21.89
C GLY A 200 -9.49 -6.17 21.93
N LYS A 201 -9.54 -5.27 22.91
CA LYS A 201 -10.58 -4.26 22.99
C LYS A 201 -10.18 -3.00 22.23
N PHE A 202 -11.16 -2.35 21.63
CA PHE A 202 -11.05 -1.04 21.01
C PHE A 202 -12.16 -0.14 21.56
N SER A 203 -11.80 1.05 22.02
CA SER A 203 -12.77 2.00 22.59
C SER A 203 -12.68 3.37 21.95
N TYR A 204 -13.85 3.98 21.75
CA TYR A 204 -13.98 5.34 21.23
C TYR A 204 -15.04 6.10 22.04
N ASN A 205 -14.65 7.24 22.62
CA ASN A 205 -15.51 8.13 23.41
C ASN A 205 -16.34 7.37 24.47
N GLY A 206 -15.68 6.45 25.20
CA GLY A 206 -16.28 5.66 26.27
C GLY A 206 -17.14 4.48 25.81
N ASN A 207 -17.25 4.22 24.51
CA ASN A 207 -17.93 3.04 23.98
C ASN A 207 -16.87 2.02 23.52
N THR A 208 -17.02 0.75 23.91
CA THR A 208 -15.99 -0.29 23.75
C THR A 208 -16.53 -1.50 23.00
N ILE A 209 -15.74 -1.99 22.06
CA ILE A 209 -15.91 -3.28 21.39
C ILE A 209 -14.78 -4.23 21.81
N ASP A 210 -15.15 -5.49 21.98
CA ASP A 210 -14.22 -6.58 22.30
C ASP A 210 -14.12 -7.52 21.09
N PHE A 211 -13.02 -7.43 20.34
CA PHE A 211 -12.83 -8.21 19.11
C PHE A 211 -12.63 -9.71 19.36
N SER A 212 -12.47 -10.15 20.61
CA SER A 212 -12.57 -11.58 20.95
C SER A 212 -14.01 -12.12 20.81
N LYS A 213 -15.01 -11.24 20.74
CA LYS A 213 -16.44 -11.57 20.66
C LYS A 213 -17.11 -11.11 19.37
N ILE A 214 -16.39 -10.41 18.50
CA ILE A 214 -16.90 -9.99 17.19
C ILE A 214 -16.73 -11.13 16.19
N GLY A 215 -17.85 -11.55 15.60
CA GLY A 215 -17.90 -12.57 14.57
C GLY A 215 -17.60 -12.04 13.16
N ASN A 216 -17.61 -12.97 12.20
CA ASN A 216 -17.31 -12.68 10.80
C ASN A 216 -18.44 -11.92 10.08
N THR A 217 -19.60 -11.70 10.71
CA THR A 217 -20.76 -10.99 10.13
C THR A 217 -21.24 -9.83 11.00
N ASP A 218 -20.38 -9.33 11.89
CA ASP A 218 -20.74 -8.42 12.98
C ASP A 218 -20.32 -6.96 12.73
N TRP A 219 -20.13 -6.55 11.48
CA TRP A 219 -19.84 -5.15 11.12
C TRP A 219 -20.77 -4.15 11.82
N ASN A 220 -22.09 -4.38 11.75
CA ASN A 220 -23.09 -3.50 12.36
C ASN A 220 -22.99 -3.46 13.90
N ASN A 221 -22.57 -4.55 14.54
CA ASN A 221 -22.35 -4.57 15.99
C ASN A 221 -21.16 -3.68 16.37
N VAL A 222 -20.11 -3.66 15.55
CA VAL A 222 -18.96 -2.75 15.76
C VAL A 222 -19.39 -1.29 15.58
N VAL A 223 -20.06 -0.96 14.47
CA VAL A 223 -20.52 0.41 14.17
C VAL A 223 -21.43 0.95 15.26
N SER A 224 -22.46 0.18 15.63
CA SER A 224 -23.40 0.58 16.68
C SER A 224 -22.76 0.62 18.06
N GLY A 225 -21.91 -0.36 18.40
CA GLY A 225 -21.27 -0.44 19.70
C GLY A 225 -20.18 0.61 19.92
N LEU A 226 -19.54 1.13 18.87
CA LEU A 226 -18.65 2.31 18.96
C LEU A 226 -19.40 3.65 18.79
N LYS A 227 -20.69 3.63 18.43
CA LYS A 227 -21.51 4.80 18.10
C LYS A 227 -20.92 5.65 16.96
N ILE A 228 -20.47 4.99 15.91
CA ILE A 228 -19.89 5.59 14.70
C ILE A 228 -20.84 5.44 13.51
N SER A 229 -22.14 5.57 13.76
CA SER A 229 -23.18 5.54 12.74
C SER A 229 -23.49 6.96 12.25
N GLY A 230 -23.68 7.12 10.94
CA GLY A 230 -24.10 8.38 10.31
C GLY A 230 -23.02 9.00 9.43
N SER A 231 -23.43 9.97 8.63
CA SER A 231 -22.59 10.62 7.61
C SER A 231 -21.35 11.31 8.15
N ASP A 232 -21.36 11.69 9.43
CA ASP A 232 -20.21 12.31 10.10
C ASP A 232 -18.99 11.37 10.19
N PHE A 233 -19.21 10.06 10.02
CA PHE A 233 -18.19 9.02 10.06
C PHE A 233 -17.96 8.36 8.70
N ASP A 234 -18.60 8.83 7.63
CA ASP A 234 -18.40 8.26 6.30
C ASP A 234 -17.11 8.85 5.67
N PRO A 235 -16.16 8.00 5.22
CA PRO A 235 -14.96 8.49 4.55
C PRO A 235 -15.31 9.16 3.21
N ALA A 236 -14.55 10.20 2.85
CA ALA A 236 -14.75 10.90 1.60
C ALA A 236 -14.44 9.98 0.39
N GLY A 237 -15.38 9.90 -0.57
CA GLY A 237 -15.20 9.11 -1.80
C GLY A 237 -15.39 7.60 -1.63
N ASP A 238 -15.65 7.12 -0.40
CA ASP A 238 -16.09 5.74 -0.14
C ASP A 238 -17.62 5.65 -0.23
N SER A 239 -18.16 4.44 -0.45
CA SER A 239 -19.60 4.23 -0.36
C SER A 239 -20.05 4.50 1.08
N GLU A 240 -21.16 5.23 1.29
CA GLU A 240 -21.72 5.67 2.60
C GLU A 240 -22.00 4.52 3.62
N ASN A 241 -21.64 3.28 3.32
CA ASN A 241 -21.82 2.12 4.20
C ASN A 241 -20.63 1.16 4.22
N TRP A 242 -19.52 1.49 3.58
CA TRP A 242 -18.41 0.55 3.42
C TRP A 242 -17.40 0.64 4.57
N SER A 243 -16.85 1.82 4.87
CA SER A 243 -15.91 1.99 5.98
C SER A 243 -16.38 3.08 6.95
N ARG A 244 -15.68 3.24 8.08
CA ARG A 244 -15.89 4.36 9.02
C ARG A 244 -14.61 5.10 9.29
N GLU A 245 -14.69 6.42 9.38
CA GLU A 245 -13.58 7.30 9.68
C GLU A 245 -13.87 8.15 10.92
N ILE A 246 -12.94 8.17 11.86
CA ILE A 246 -12.97 9.01 13.06
C ILE A 246 -11.87 10.07 12.90
N ARG A 247 -12.26 11.35 12.95
CA ARG A 247 -11.37 12.50 12.79
C ARG A 247 -11.30 13.30 14.10
N GLU A 248 -10.38 12.93 15.00
CA GLU A 248 -10.25 13.61 16.31
C GLU A 248 -9.40 14.89 16.23
N SER A 249 -8.38 14.87 15.38
CA SER A 249 -7.48 16.00 15.12
C SER A 249 -6.75 15.83 13.80
N TYR A 250 -5.96 16.83 13.40
CA TYR A 250 -5.09 16.77 12.22
C TYR A 250 -4.06 15.63 12.28
N ASP A 251 -3.70 15.18 13.49
CA ASP A 251 -2.67 14.17 13.70
C ASP A 251 -3.26 12.83 14.20
N LEU A 252 -4.59 12.68 14.20
CA LEU A 252 -5.25 11.45 14.66
C LEU A 252 -6.52 11.15 13.86
N TYR A 253 -6.32 10.32 12.85
CA TYR A 253 -7.35 9.71 12.03
C TYR A 253 -7.41 8.22 12.30
N ILE A 254 -8.62 7.67 12.30
CA ILE A 254 -8.83 6.23 12.39
C ILE A 254 -9.77 5.83 11.28
N THR A 255 -9.34 4.91 10.44
CA THR A 255 -10.18 4.25 9.45
C THR A 255 -10.46 2.83 9.91
N ILE A 256 -11.73 2.47 10.02
CA ILE A 256 -12.20 1.12 10.30
C ILE A 256 -12.75 0.59 8.97
N ASN A 257 -11.98 -0.27 8.31
CA ASN A 257 -12.33 -0.79 6.99
C ASN A 257 -13.25 -2.00 7.16
N ARG A 258 -14.43 -2.02 6.50
CA ARG A 258 -15.20 -3.26 6.43
C ARG A 258 -14.72 -4.13 5.28
N PHE A 259 -14.72 -5.42 5.54
CA PHE A 259 -14.58 -6.44 4.53
C PHE A 259 -15.91 -7.17 4.39
N SER A 260 -16.44 -7.21 3.17
CA SER A 260 -17.55 -8.09 2.82
C SER A 260 -17.22 -8.88 1.57
N ASN A 261 -17.46 -10.19 1.61
CA ASN A 261 -17.24 -11.07 0.47
C ASN A 261 -18.51 -11.30 -0.37
N ALA A 262 -19.47 -10.38 -0.31
CA ALA A 262 -20.76 -10.50 -0.99
C ALA A 262 -20.64 -10.60 -2.51
N GLU A 263 -19.68 -9.87 -3.08
CA GLU A 263 -19.42 -9.80 -4.53
C GLU A 263 -18.17 -10.60 -4.94
N GLU A 264 -17.52 -11.25 -3.97
CA GLU A 264 -16.26 -11.96 -4.18
C GLU A 264 -16.44 -13.30 -4.90
N SER A 265 -15.43 -13.65 -5.71
CA SER A 265 -15.38 -14.88 -6.48
C SER A 265 -14.21 -15.79 -6.05
N GLY A 266 -14.01 -16.91 -6.75
CA GLY A 266 -12.87 -17.80 -6.49
C GLY A 266 -12.83 -18.33 -5.04
N LYS A 267 -11.65 -18.32 -4.41
CA LYS A 267 -11.48 -18.80 -3.03
C LYS A 267 -12.16 -17.92 -2.00
N LEU A 268 -12.41 -16.64 -2.30
CA LEU A 268 -13.06 -15.70 -1.37
C LEU A 268 -14.60 -15.76 -1.43
N SER A 269 -15.18 -16.44 -2.42
CA SER A 269 -16.63 -16.53 -2.56
C SER A 269 -17.35 -17.08 -1.31
N ILE A 270 -18.58 -16.59 -1.07
CA ILE A 270 -19.45 -17.05 0.04
C ILE A 270 -19.55 -18.58 0.07
N LYS A 271 -19.66 -19.22 -1.10
CA LYS A 271 -19.77 -20.69 -1.21
C LYS A 271 -18.54 -21.41 -0.66
N LYS A 272 -17.36 -20.80 -0.73
CA LYS A 272 -16.08 -21.42 -0.33
C LYS A 272 -15.74 -21.19 1.13
N ILE A 273 -15.89 -19.97 1.62
CA ILE A 273 -15.40 -19.57 2.96
C ILE A 273 -16.51 -19.13 3.91
N GLY A 274 -17.77 -19.15 3.48
CA GLY A 274 -18.89 -18.58 4.23
C GLY A 274 -19.02 -17.08 4.03
N LYS A 275 -20.06 -16.48 4.60
CA LYS A 275 -20.29 -15.03 4.50
C LYS A 275 -19.37 -14.28 5.46
N TYR A 276 -18.70 -13.27 4.94
CA TYR A 276 -17.99 -12.25 5.69
C TYR A 276 -18.66 -10.89 5.49
N ASP A 277 -18.82 -10.19 6.60
CA ASP A 277 -19.29 -8.81 6.71
C ASP A 277 -18.83 -8.26 8.07
N THR A 278 -17.55 -7.91 8.16
CA THR A 278 -16.88 -7.61 9.43
C THR A 278 -15.79 -6.55 9.24
N VAL A 279 -15.05 -6.24 10.30
CA VAL A 279 -13.90 -5.34 10.22
C VAL A 279 -12.72 -6.11 9.61
N GLY A 280 -12.22 -5.64 8.46
CA GLY A 280 -11.01 -6.14 7.85
C GLY A 280 -9.78 -5.72 8.65
N ASP A 281 -9.62 -4.41 8.79
CA ASP A 281 -8.56 -3.78 9.58
C ASP A 281 -9.05 -2.47 10.22
N ILE A 282 -8.28 -2.02 11.22
CA ILE A 282 -8.38 -0.69 11.80
C ILE A 282 -7.03 -0.03 11.58
N SER A 283 -7.01 1.03 10.79
CA SER A 283 -5.83 1.82 10.49
C SER A 283 -5.86 3.12 11.30
N ILE A 284 -4.87 3.36 12.15
CA ILE A 284 -4.71 4.60 12.92
C ILE A 284 -3.53 5.36 12.32
N TRP A 285 -3.79 6.54 11.79
CA TRP A 285 -2.85 7.30 10.98
C TRP A 285 -2.97 8.81 11.24
N GLN A 286 -1.95 9.55 10.83
CA GLN A 286 -1.90 11.01 10.87
C GLN A 286 -1.94 11.53 9.44
N HIS A 287 -2.56 12.70 9.21
CA HIS A 287 -2.52 13.29 7.89
C HIS A 287 -1.07 13.71 7.59
N ASN A 288 -0.43 13.03 6.66
CA ASN A 288 0.79 13.55 6.09
C ASN A 288 0.35 14.73 5.20
N THR A 289 0.63 15.97 5.59
CA THR A 289 0.69 17.06 4.61
C THR A 289 1.72 16.70 3.55
N ASP A 290 1.39 16.96 2.29
CA ASP A 290 2.08 16.66 1.01
C ASP A 290 3.55 17.09 0.85
N GLU A 291 4.34 17.08 1.90
CA GLU A 291 5.78 17.24 1.86
C GLU A 291 6.34 16.20 2.82
N ASP A 292 6.85 15.09 2.29
CA ASP A 292 8.02 14.48 2.90
C ASP A 292 9.08 15.59 2.94
N ARG A 293 9.11 16.30 4.07
CA ARG A 293 9.96 17.45 4.37
C ARG A 293 11.43 17.01 4.30
N LYS A 294 11.96 16.97 3.08
CA LYS A 294 13.32 17.32 2.64
C LYS A 294 13.38 17.44 1.13
#